data_AF-A0A087SUU2-F1
#
_entry.id   AF-A0A087SUU2-F1
#
_cell.length_a   1.000
_cell.length_b   1.000
_cell.length_c   1.000
_cell.angle_alpha   90.00
_cell.angle_beta   90.00
_cell.angle_gamma   90.00
#
_symmetry.space_group_name_H-M   'P 1'
#
loop_
_entity.id
_entity.type
_entity.pdbx_description
1 polymer ?
#
loop_
_entity_poly.entity_id
_entity_poly.type
_entity_poly.pdbx_seq_one_letter_code
_entity_poly.pdbx_strand_id
1 'polypeptide(L)'
;MKEILQSKEYPNIWNSFHSVISSNKWATEENLKEFLRMPLMKICAHYLYNEKRRSNALNSVAHFHLRNGAVLWRLNWAADLSPRGLDNSCGMMVNYRYYIDETETNSRNYMEKHHIVISEDFKYLLAPAFSKSSL
;
A
#
# COMPACT_ATOMS: atom_id res chain seq x y z
N MET A 1 -8.93 -13.61 23.11
CA MET A 1 -8.61 -12.53 22.13
C MET A 1 -9.82 -11.70 21.70
N LYS A 2 -11.07 -12.19 21.77
CA LYS A 2 -12.29 -11.41 21.47
C LYS A 2 -12.74 -10.48 22.62
N GLU A 3 -12.30 -10.72 23.86
CA GLU A 3 -12.73 -9.95 25.04
C GLU A 3 -11.91 -8.67 25.30
N ILE A 4 -10.70 -8.56 24.75
CA ILE A 4 -9.85 -7.37 24.95
C ILE A 4 -10.39 -6.16 24.17
N LEU A 5 -11.21 -6.39 23.15
CA LEU A 5 -11.74 -5.35 22.25
C LEU A 5 -13.06 -4.71 22.73
N GLN A 6 -13.59 -5.09 23.90
CA GLN A 6 -14.87 -4.61 24.43
C GLN A 6 -14.76 -3.83 25.75
N SER A 7 -13.56 -3.45 26.20
CA SER A 7 -13.44 -2.58 27.39
C SER A 7 -13.65 -1.11 27.01
N LYS A 8 -14.63 -0.47 27.67
CA LYS A 8 -15.06 0.93 27.48
C LYS A 8 -14.04 1.99 27.93
N GLU A 9 -12.81 1.59 28.22
CA GLU A 9 -11.77 2.45 28.83
C GLU A 9 -10.65 2.84 27.85
N TYR A 10 -10.63 2.23 26.66
CA TYR A 10 -9.72 2.60 25.59
C TYR A 10 -10.55 3.15 24.43
N PRO A 11 -10.29 4.36 23.90
CA PRO A 11 -10.89 4.75 22.65
C PRO A 11 -10.58 3.64 21.64
N ASN A 12 -11.64 3.12 20.99
CA ASN A 12 -11.53 2.08 19.97
C ASN A 12 -10.29 2.38 19.14
N ILE A 13 -9.31 1.46 19.13
CA ILE A 13 -8.02 1.66 18.47
C ILE A 13 -8.21 2.12 17.02
N TRP A 14 -9.34 1.74 16.42
CA TRP A 14 -9.77 2.17 15.10
C TRP A 14 -10.18 3.64 15.02
N ASN A 15 -10.91 4.16 15.99
CA ASN A 15 -11.25 5.58 16.07
C ASN A 15 -9.99 6.43 16.29
N SER A 16 -9.08 5.96 17.15
CA SER A 16 -7.80 6.64 17.40
C SER A 16 -6.93 6.65 16.15
N PHE A 17 -6.77 5.51 15.49
CA PHE A 17 -6.01 5.40 14.23
C PHE A 17 -6.63 6.30 13.15
N HIS A 18 -7.94 6.22 12.95
CA HIS A 18 -8.64 7.07 11.99
C HIS A 18 -8.46 8.56 12.30
N SER A 19 -8.62 8.97 13.56
CA SER A 19 -8.42 10.37 13.97
C SER A 19 -6.99 10.85 13.68
N VAL A 20 -5.98 10.03 13.99
CA VAL A 20 -4.58 10.34 13.71
C VAL A 20 -4.37 10.54 12.20
N ILE A 21 -4.79 9.59 11.37
CA ILE A 21 -4.59 9.62 9.92
C ILE A 21 -5.36 10.80 9.28
N SER A 22 -6.65 10.94 9.56
CA SER A 22 -7.50 11.99 8.96
C SER A 22 -7.11 13.40 9.36
N SER A 23 -6.40 13.58 10.48
CA SER A 23 -5.94 14.91 10.90
C SER A 23 -4.69 15.39 10.16
N ASN A 24 -3.99 14.50 9.44
CA ASN A 24 -2.68 14.75 8.81
C ASN A 24 -1.56 15.22 9.75
N LYS A 25 -1.83 15.48 11.04
CA LYS A 25 -0.84 15.95 12.04
C LYS A 25 0.30 14.95 12.26
N TRP A 26 0.04 13.67 12.01
CA TRP A 26 1.06 12.63 12.07
C TRP A 26 2.25 12.89 11.12
N ALA A 27 2.03 13.61 10.01
CA ALA A 27 3.08 13.90 9.04
C ALA A 27 4.08 14.96 9.52
N THR A 28 3.69 15.80 10.49
CA THR A 28 4.57 16.85 11.06
C THR A 28 5.36 16.39 12.28
N GLU A 29 4.90 15.32 12.94
CA GLU A 29 5.58 14.75 14.12
C GLU A 29 6.52 13.62 13.70
N GLU A 30 7.84 13.88 13.70
CA GLU A 30 8.84 12.96 13.14
C GLU A 30 8.77 11.53 13.71
N ASN A 31 8.61 11.42 15.04
CA ASN A 31 8.50 10.13 15.71
C ASN A 31 7.26 9.35 15.28
N LEU A 32 6.12 10.04 15.13
CA LEU A 32 4.87 9.42 14.72
C LEU A 32 4.88 9.06 13.24
N LYS A 33 5.46 9.92 12.39
CA LYS A 33 5.70 9.66 10.96
C LYS A 33 6.53 8.39 10.78
N GLU A 34 7.68 8.26 11.45
CA GLU A 34 8.51 7.06 11.35
C GLU A 34 7.84 5.82 11.94
N PHE A 35 7.11 5.95 13.05
CA PHE A 35 6.33 4.84 13.62
C PHE A 35 5.26 4.32 12.65
N LEU A 36 4.60 5.21 11.90
CA LEU A 36 3.55 4.85 10.94
C LEU A 36 4.09 4.39 9.57
N ARG A 37 5.35 4.67 9.25
CA ARG A 37 5.96 4.39 7.94
C ARG A 37 5.73 2.95 7.48
N MET A 38 6.25 1.97 8.22
CA MET A 38 6.17 0.58 7.80
C MET A 38 4.74 0.03 7.79
N PRO A 39 3.90 0.24 8.82
CA PRO A 39 2.50 -0.17 8.80
C PRO A 39 1.72 0.37 7.59
N LEU A 40 1.80 1.68 7.32
CA LEU A 40 1.07 2.30 6.21
C LEU A 40 1.60 1.83 4.85
N MET A 41 2.92 1.68 4.70
CA MET A 41 3.50 1.14 3.46
C MET A 41 3.03 -0.28 3.18
N LYS A 42 2.91 -1.14 4.19
CA LYS A 42 2.39 -2.51 4.02
C LYS A 42 0.90 -2.53 3.66
N ILE A 43 0.10 -1.67 4.29
CA ILE A 43 -1.33 -1.51 3.95
C ILE A 43 -1.48 -1.04 2.50
N CYS A 44 -0.70 -0.05 2.08
CA CYS A 44 -0.72 0.45 0.70
C CYS A 44 -0.26 -0.61 -0.31
N ALA A 45 0.81 -1.36 -0.01
CA ALA A 45 1.25 -2.47 -0.84
C ALA A 45 0.15 -3.54 -0.99
N HIS A 46 -0.53 -3.89 0.10
CA HIS A 46 -1.68 -4.79 0.07
C HIS A 46 -2.81 -4.24 -0.81
N TYR A 47 -3.16 -2.96 -0.63
CA TYR A 47 -4.19 -2.29 -1.43
C TYR A 47 -3.87 -2.29 -2.93
N LEU A 48 -2.62 -2.05 -3.32
CA LEU A 48 -2.22 -2.00 -4.73
C LEU A 48 -2.15 -3.40 -5.36
N TYR A 49 -1.70 -4.40 -4.59
CA TYR A 49 -1.41 -5.73 -5.12
C TYR A 49 -2.53 -6.76 -4.92
N ASN A 50 -3.23 -6.77 -3.77
CA ASN A 50 -4.23 -7.79 -3.44
C ASN A 50 -5.66 -7.32 -3.68
N GLU A 51 -5.99 -6.05 -3.42
CA GLU A 51 -7.36 -5.57 -3.58
C GLU A 51 -7.76 -5.51 -5.06
N LYS A 52 -8.93 -6.06 -5.38
CA LYS A 52 -9.44 -6.19 -6.77
C LYS A 52 -10.85 -5.67 -6.96
N ARG A 53 -11.13 -5.22 -8.19
CA ARG A 53 -12.48 -4.98 -8.73
C ARG A 53 -12.65 -5.76 -10.03
N ARG A 54 -13.55 -6.75 -10.04
CA ARG A 54 -13.77 -7.66 -11.18
C ARG A 54 -12.43 -8.23 -11.71
N SER A 55 -11.62 -8.76 -10.80
CA SER A 55 -10.28 -9.34 -11.04
C SER A 55 -9.16 -8.36 -11.38
N ASN A 56 -9.45 -7.09 -11.68
CA ASN A 56 -8.43 -6.07 -11.93
C ASN A 56 -8.01 -5.36 -10.64
N ALA A 57 -6.84 -4.73 -10.65
CA ALA A 57 -6.39 -3.89 -9.54
C ALA A 57 -7.46 -2.86 -9.15
N LEU A 58 -7.75 -2.73 -7.85
CA LEU A 58 -8.80 -1.84 -7.36
C LEU A 58 -8.49 -0.37 -7.66
N ASN A 59 -7.22 0.02 -7.52
CA ASN A 59 -6.77 1.37 -7.83
C ASN A 59 -6.74 1.62 -9.35
N SER A 60 -7.39 2.69 -9.82
CA SER A 60 -7.51 3.00 -11.24
C SER A 60 -6.18 3.38 -11.91
N VAL A 61 -5.28 4.05 -11.19
CA VAL A 61 -3.94 4.41 -11.68
C VAL A 61 -3.06 3.18 -11.79
N ALA A 62 -3.10 2.29 -10.79
CA ALA A 62 -2.44 0.99 -10.86
C ALA A 62 -2.97 0.19 -12.06
N HIS A 63 -4.29 0.09 -12.21
CA HIS A 63 -4.89 -0.58 -13.36
C HIS A 63 -4.41 -0.01 -14.70
N PHE A 64 -4.35 1.31 -14.84
CA PHE A 64 -3.85 1.97 -16.05
C PHE A 64 -2.39 1.62 -16.37
N HIS A 65 -1.49 1.63 -15.39
CA HIS A 65 -0.09 1.31 -15.66
C HIS A 65 0.12 -0.18 -15.92
N LEU A 66 -0.55 -1.05 -15.16
CA LEU A 66 -0.44 -2.50 -15.26
C LEU A 66 -1.00 -3.04 -16.57
N ARG A 67 -2.16 -2.53 -17.03
CA ARG A 67 -2.70 -2.89 -18.35
C ARG A 67 -1.76 -2.49 -19.49
N ASN A 68 -0.94 -1.46 -19.28
CA ASN A 68 0.06 -1.01 -20.24
C ASN A 68 1.40 -1.75 -20.08
N GLY A 69 1.51 -2.74 -19.19
CA GLY A 69 2.70 -3.57 -19.05
C GLY A 69 3.76 -3.09 -18.06
N ALA A 70 3.42 -2.14 -17.19
CA ALA A 70 4.35 -1.70 -16.16
C ALA A 70 4.54 -2.76 -15.07
N VAL A 71 5.71 -2.72 -14.44
CA VAL A 71 6.01 -3.40 -13.18
C VAL A 71 5.65 -2.46 -12.03
N LEU A 72 4.96 -2.98 -11.02
CA LEU A 72 4.73 -2.29 -9.76
C LEU A 72 6.05 -2.27 -8.97
N TRP A 73 6.80 -1.18 -9.14
CA TRP A 73 8.25 -1.20 -8.90
C TRP A 73 8.67 -0.69 -7.54
N ARG A 74 8.17 0.47 -7.08
CA ARG A 74 8.55 0.99 -5.77
C ARG A 74 7.44 1.81 -5.15
N LEU A 75 7.21 1.59 -3.85
CA LEU A 75 6.38 2.45 -3.04
C LEU A 75 7.27 3.48 -2.32
N ASN A 76 6.96 4.76 -2.50
CA ASN A 76 7.73 5.87 -1.95
C ASN A 76 6.98 6.46 -0.76
N TRP A 77 7.61 6.40 0.40
CA TRP A 77 7.14 7.03 1.63
C TRP A 77 7.36 8.54 1.58
N ALA A 78 6.40 9.32 2.10
CA ALA A 78 6.50 10.78 2.22
C ALA A 78 6.92 11.50 0.92
N ALA A 79 6.44 11.00 -0.23
CA ALA A 79 6.79 11.52 -1.55
C ALA A 79 6.00 12.78 -1.93
N ASP A 80 4.78 12.93 -1.41
CA ASP A 80 3.95 14.13 -1.58
C ASP A 80 3.31 14.52 -0.23
N LEU A 81 3.99 15.38 0.52
CA LEU A 81 3.49 15.91 1.80
C LEU A 81 2.63 17.17 1.64
N SER A 82 2.17 17.49 0.42
CA SER A 82 1.15 18.52 0.24
C SER A 82 -0.17 18.07 0.91
N PRO A 83 -1.07 19.01 1.28
CA PRO A 83 -2.38 18.65 1.82
C PRO A 83 -3.12 17.63 0.94
N ARG A 84 -3.06 17.81 -0.39
CA ARG A 84 -3.66 16.88 -1.36
C ARG A 84 -3.01 15.51 -1.34
N GLY A 85 -1.68 15.41 -1.24
CA GLY A 85 -0.97 14.14 -1.18
C GLY A 85 -1.31 13.34 0.08
N LEU A 86 -1.39 14.05 1.22
CA LEU A 86 -1.78 13.47 2.49
C LEU A 86 -3.22 12.95 2.46
N ASP A 87 -4.17 13.75 1.97
CA ASP A 87 -5.59 13.37 1.90
C ASP A 87 -5.86 12.20 0.93
N ASN A 88 -5.11 12.11 -0.16
CA ASN A 88 -5.34 11.07 -1.17
C ASN A 88 -4.70 9.73 -0.81
N SER A 89 -3.48 9.73 -0.27
CA SER A 89 -2.68 8.51 -0.14
C SER A 89 -1.70 8.53 1.03
N CYS A 90 -1.96 9.34 2.08
CA CYS A 90 -1.04 9.52 3.20
C CYS A 90 0.37 9.93 2.72
N GLY A 91 0.44 10.71 1.65
CA GLY A 91 1.68 11.19 1.03
C GLY A 91 2.53 10.11 0.35
N MET A 92 1.99 8.91 0.16
CA MET A 92 2.67 7.85 -0.57
C MET A 92 2.48 8.02 -2.08
N MET A 93 3.54 7.79 -2.83
CA MET A 93 3.50 7.68 -4.30
C MET A 93 4.10 6.36 -4.76
N VAL A 94 3.74 5.94 -5.97
CA VAL A 94 4.19 4.67 -6.55
C VAL A 94 4.97 4.95 -7.82
N ASN A 95 6.11 4.29 -7.99
CA ASN A 95 6.78 4.20 -9.27
C ASN A 95 6.33 2.94 -9.99
N TYR A 96 5.79 3.12 -11.19
CA TYR A 96 5.51 2.07 -12.16
C TYR A 96 6.61 2.08 -13.21
N ARG A 97 7.40 1.00 -13.30
CA ARG A 97 8.55 0.94 -14.20
C ARG A 97 8.20 0.15 -15.46
N TYR A 98 8.53 0.71 -16.62
CA TYR A 98 8.41 0.02 -17.90
C TYR A 98 9.75 -0.55 -18.29
N TYR A 99 9.80 -1.86 -18.49
CA TYR A 99 10.88 -2.54 -19.20
C TYR A 99 10.38 -2.78 -20.62
N ILE A 100 10.97 -2.08 -21.60
CA ILE A 100 10.46 -2.04 -22.99
C ILE A 100 10.28 -3.47 -23.53
N ASP A 101 11.28 -4.32 -23.33
CA ASP A 101 11.30 -5.70 -23.83
C ASP A 101 10.27 -6.62 -23.17
N GLU A 102 9.76 -6.26 -21.98
CA GLU A 102 8.80 -7.07 -21.22
C GLU A 102 7.38 -6.50 -21.23
N THR A 103 7.19 -5.29 -21.80
CA THR A 103 5.95 -4.52 -21.68
C THR A 103 4.74 -5.30 -22.22
N GLU A 104 4.87 -5.91 -23.39
CA GLU A 104 3.80 -6.69 -24.00
C GLU A 104 3.46 -7.94 -23.16
N THR A 105 4.47 -8.67 -22.72
CA THR A 105 4.32 -9.87 -21.88
C THR A 105 3.65 -9.53 -20.55
N ASN A 106 4.05 -8.44 -19.92
CA ASN A 106 3.49 -7.99 -18.65
C ASN A 106 2.04 -7.53 -18.80
N SER A 107 1.72 -6.79 -19.88
CA SER A 107 0.35 -6.38 -20.21
C SER A 107 -0.55 -7.60 -20.39
N ARG A 108 -0.08 -8.60 -21.15
CA ARG A 108 -0.80 -9.85 -21.39
C ARG A 108 -1.03 -10.64 -20.12
N ASN A 109 0.00 -10.82 -19.29
CA ASN A 109 -0.11 -11.49 -17.99
C ASN A 109 -1.12 -10.79 -17.07
N TYR A 110 -1.18 -9.46 -17.08
CA TYR A 110 -2.15 -8.72 -16.29
C TYR A 110 -3.59 -8.87 -16.81
N MET A 111 -3.79 -8.72 -18.12
CA MET A 111 -5.13 -8.72 -18.72
C MET A 111 -5.76 -10.12 -18.78
N GLU A 112 -4.97 -11.15 -19.06
CA GLU A 112 -5.46 -12.52 -19.26
C GLU A 112 -5.37 -13.37 -18.00
N LYS A 113 -4.31 -13.19 -17.19
CA LYS A 113 -4.03 -14.03 -16.02
C LYS A 113 -4.21 -13.31 -14.70
N HIS A 114 -4.58 -12.02 -14.73
CA HIS A 114 -4.70 -11.16 -13.55
C HIS A 114 -3.43 -11.12 -12.68
N HIS A 115 -2.27 -11.40 -13.29
CA HIS A 115 -0.98 -11.42 -12.62
C HIS A 115 -0.32 -10.04 -12.66
N ILE A 116 0.09 -9.54 -11.51
CA ILE A 116 0.80 -8.28 -11.37
C ILE A 116 2.29 -8.59 -11.16
N VAL A 117 3.14 -8.07 -12.06
CA VAL A 117 4.59 -8.15 -11.89
C VAL A 117 5.05 -7.08 -10.89
N ILE A 118 5.86 -7.49 -9.92
CA ILE A 118 6.36 -6.65 -8.83
C ILE A 118 7.89 -6.73 -8.72
N SER A 119 8.52 -5.71 -8.16
CA SER A 119 9.93 -5.77 -7.77
C SER A 119 10.15 -6.54 -6.45
N GLU A 120 11.39 -6.87 -6.14
CA GLU A 120 11.75 -7.46 -4.84
C GLU A 120 11.48 -6.51 -3.66
N ASP A 121 11.72 -5.20 -3.81
CA ASP A 121 11.39 -4.20 -2.79
C ASP A 121 9.88 -4.20 -2.48
N PHE A 122 9.06 -4.32 -3.51
CA PHE A 122 7.61 -4.36 -3.35
C PHE A 122 7.16 -5.68 -2.71
N LYS A 123 7.79 -6.79 -3.10
CA LYS A 123 7.56 -8.11 -2.51
C LYS A 123 7.89 -8.14 -1.01
N TYR A 124 8.95 -7.44 -0.58
CA TYR A 124 9.27 -7.29 0.84
C TYR A 124 8.13 -6.62 1.63
N LEU A 125 7.46 -5.62 1.06
CA LEU A 125 6.30 -4.97 1.69
C LEU A 125 5.08 -5.89 1.80
N LEU A 126 4.94 -6.85 0.90
CA LEU A 126 3.87 -7.86 0.94
C LEU A 126 4.15 -9.00 1.93
N ALA A 127 5.40 -9.15 2.38
CA ALA A 127 5.74 -10.18 3.34
C ALA A 127 5.01 -9.94 4.67
N PRO A 128 4.39 -10.98 5.26
CA PRO A 128 3.73 -10.86 6.55
C PRO A 128 4.71 -10.35 7.60
N ALA A 129 4.23 -9.51 8.51
CA ALA A 129 5.07 -8.92 9.56
C ALA A 129 5.70 -9.97 10.51
N PHE A 130 5.17 -11.19 10.52
CA PHE A 130 5.70 -12.34 11.27
C PHE A 130 5.64 -13.59 10.38
N SER A 131 6.80 -14.15 10.03
CA SER A 131 6.88 -15.52 9.52
C SER A 131 6.58 -16.46 10.69
N LYS A 132 5.55 -17.30 10.59
CA LYS A 132 5.29 -18.40 11.56
C LYS A 132 6.30 -19.54 11.41
N SER A 133 7.59 -19.25 11.47
CA SER A 133 8.66 -20.25 11.36
C SER A 133 9.75 -19.99 12.40
N SER A 134 9.37 -19.90 13.68
CA SER A 134 10.24 -20.01 14.86
C SER A 134 9.38 -20.03 16.13
N LEU A 135 8.56 -21.07 16.26
CA LEU A 135 8.08 -21.62 17.53
C LEU A 135 8.11 -23.13 17.39
#